data_AF-D2ZSV2-F1
#
_entry.id   AF-D2ZSV2-F1
#
_cell.length_a   1.000
_cell.length_b   1.000
_cell.length_c   1.000
_cell.angle_alpha   90.00
_cell.angle_beta   90.00
_cell.angle_gamma   90.00
#
_symmetry.space_group_name_H-M   'P 1'
#
loop_
_entity.id
_entity.type
_entity.pdbx_description
1 polymer ?
#
loop_
_entity_poly.entity_id
_entity_poly.type
_entity_poly.pdbx_seq_one_letter_code
_entity_poly.pdbx_strand_id
1 'polypeptide(L)'
;MFEAFILGFWIIWSSGRNVRAVSEGLGFTIIAILVRQLSAFDMPMIDTYWMVFNGALWAFASAVFYIVGRFSGNFMTSCVFAAIAGVGYFQLLQHLPKWVHNWLA
;
A
#
# COMPACT_ATOMS: atom_id res chain seq x y z
N MET A 1 10.32 0.00 -3.87
CA MET A 1 10.00 -0.47 -5.24
C MET A 1 9.30 -1.82 -5.24
N PHE A 2 9.83 -2.85 -4.57
CA PHE A 2 9.20 -4.18 -4.53
C PHE A 2 7.78 -4.20 -3.91
N GLU A 3 7.53 -3.39 -2.87
CA GLU A 3 6.19 -3.26 -2.27
C GLU A 3 5.13 -2.71 -3.24
N ALA A 4 5.51 -1.77 -4.12
CA ALA A 4 4.61 -1.21 -5.13
C ALA A 4 4.23 -2.27 -6.18
N PHE A 5 5.16 -3.16 -6.52
CA PHE A 5 4.90 -4.32 -7.36
C PHE A 5 3.93 -5.31 -6.68
N ILE A 6 4.15 -5.61 -5.39
CA ILE A 6 3.26 -6.45 -4.59
C ILE A 6 1.85 -5.86 -4.58
N LEU A 7 1.71 -4.54 -4.41
CA LEU A 7 0.40 -3.87 -4.43
C LEU A 7 -0.30 -4.05 -5.78
N GLY A 8 0.40 -3.83 -6.89
CA GLY A 8 -0.14 -4.02 -8.24
C GLY A 8 -0.60 -5.46 -8.49
N PHE A 9 0.21 -6.45 -8.10
CA PHE A 9 -0.17 -7.85 -8.16
C PHE A 9 -1.40 -8.16 -7.30
N TRP A 10 -1.43 -7.65 -6.07
CA TRP A 10 -2.54 -7.87 -5.14
C TRP A 10 -3.86 -7.32 -5.69
N ILE A 11 -3.84 -6.14 -6.30
CA ILE A 11 -5.01 -5.53 -6.95
C ILE A 11 -5.56 -6.44 -8.05
N ILE A 12 -4.70 -6.97 -8.91
CA ILE A 12 -5.11 -7.88 -9.99
C ILE A 12 -5.66 -9.18 -9.41
N TRP A 13 -4.99 -9.75 -8.41
CA TRP A 13 -5.42 -10.97 -7.72
C TRP A 13 -6.72 -10.81 -6.92
N SER A 14 -6.98 -9.60 -6.42
CA SER A 14 -8.21 -9.26 -5.72
C SER A 14 -9.37 -8.95 -6.69
N SER A 15 -9.06 -8.62 -7.94
CA SER A 15 -10.09 -8.34 -8.94
C SER A 15 -10.98 -9.56 -9.20
N GLY A 16 -12.30 -9.35 -9.19
CA GLY A 16 -13.30 -10.42 -9.31
C GLY A 16 -13.66 -11.14 -8.00
N ARG A 17 -13.02 -10.80 -6.86
CA ARG A 17 -13.43 -11.26 -5.53
C ARG A 17 -14.19 -10.16 -4.77
N ASN A 18 -14.88 -10.54 -3.70
CA ASN A 18 -15.48 -9.59 -2.76
C ASN A 18 -14.37 -8.90 -1.96
N VAL A 19 -13.86 -7.80 -2.51
CA VAL A 19 -12.74 -7.04 -1.95
C VAL A 19 -13.14 -6.40 -0.62
N ARG A 20 -12.47 -6.82 0.46
CA ARG A 20 -12.63 -6.17 1.78
C ARG A 20 -11.52 -5.15 1.95
N ALA A 21 -11.76 -3.93 1.45
CA ALA A 21 -10.74 -2.90 1.28
C ALA A 21 -9.89 -2.60 2.53
N VAL A 22 -10.53 -2.52 3.70
CA VAL A 22 -9.84 -2.23 4.97
C VAL A 22 -8.92 -3.39 5.38
N SER A 23 -9.43 -4.63 5.35
CA SER A 23 -8.66 -5.80 5.74
C SER A 23 -7.59 -6.19 4.72
N GLU A 24 -7.85 -6.01 3.42
CA GLU A 24 -6.85 -6.26 2.37
C GLU A 24 -5.73 -5.22 2.40
N GLY A 25 -6.08 -3.95 2.65
CA GLY A 25 -5.08 -2.91 2.91
C GLY A 25 -4.21 -3.25 4.12
N LEU A 26 -4.80 -3.74 5.23
CA LEU A 26 -4.03 -4.18 6.40
C LEU A 26 -3.10 -5.35 6.05
N GLY A 27 -3.62 -6.38 5.39
CA GLY A 27 -2.84 -7.55 4.97
C GLY A 27 -1.67 -7.16 4.06
N PHE A 28 -1.91 -6.27 3.10
CA PHE A 28 -0.87 -5.71 2.25
C PHE A 28 0.18 -4.95 3.07
N THR A 29 -0.25 -4.09 3.99
CA THR A 29 0.66 -3.27 4.79
C THR A 29 1.56 -4.13 5.69
N ILE A 30 1.01 -5.20 6.28
CA ILE A 30 1.80 -6.15 7.08
C ILE A 30 2.87 -6.82 6.21
N ILE A 31 2.51 -7.30 5.01
CA ILE A 31 3.47 -7.89 4.08
C ILE A 31 4.52 -6.86 3.66
N ALA A 32 4.12 -5.63 3.35
CA ALA A 32 5.03 -4.55 2.99
C ALA A 32 6.03 -4.25 4.12
N ILE A 33 5.58 -4.19 5.38
CA ILE A 33 6.45 -4.04 6.54
C ILE A 33 7.47 -5.18 6.60
N LEU A 34 7.01 -6.44 6.55
CA LEU A 34 7.88 -7.61 6.63
C LEU A 34 8.93 -7.60 5.51
N VAL A 35 8.50 -7.33 4.28
CA VAL A 35 9.37 -7.19 3.11
C VAL A 35 10.43 -6.11 3.33
N ARG A 36 10.04 -4.95 3.86
CA ARG A 36 10.96 -3.85 4.14
C ARG A 36 12.00 -4.23 5.17
N GLN A 37 11.59 -4.84 6.28
CA GLN A 37 12.48 -5.26 7.35
C GLN A 37 13.44 -6.36 6.88
N LEU A 38 12.93 -7.35 6.14
CA LEU A 38 13.75 -8.39 5.52
C LEU A 38 14.76 -7.81 4.52
N SER A 39 14.37 -6.79 3.75
CA SER A 39 15.27 -6.13 2.81
C SER A 39 16.34 -5.26 3.48
N ALA A 40 16.02 -4.70 4.66
CA ALA A 40 16.94 -3.88 5.45
C ALA A 40 17.83 -4.70 6.40
N PHE A 41 17.50 -5.99 6.62
CA PHE A 41 18.11 -6.84 7.64
C PHE A 41 18.16 -6.18 9.03
N ASP A 42 17.11 -5.43 9.37
CA ASP A 42 16.99 -4.69 10.61
C ASP A 42 15.64 -4.95 11.27
N MET A 43 15.55 -4.71 12.58
CA MET A 43 14.29 -4.77 13.31
C MET A 43 13.61 -3.39 13.30
N PRO A 44 12.28 -3.33 13.13
CA PRO A 44 11.57 -2.06 13.19
C PRO A 44 11.59 -1.51 14.62
N MET A 45 12.07 -0.29 14.78
CA MET A 45 11.77 0.50 15.97
C MET A 45 10.32 0.98 15.89
N ILE A 46 9.47 0.49 16.80
CA ILE A 46 8.06 0.85 16.87
C ILE A 46 7.93 2.15 17.67
N ASP A 47 7.94 3.28 16.98
CA ASP A 47 7.72 4.61 17.53
C ASP A 47 6.49 5.31 16.89
N THR A 48 6.19 6.53 17.32
CA THR A 48 5.07 7.32 16.78
C THR A 48 5.25 7.59 15.29
N TYR A 49 6.49 7.84 14.84
CA TYR A 49 6.79 8.03 13.43
C TYR A 49 6.44 6.77 12.61
N TRP A 50 6.87 5.60 13.07
CA TRP A 50 6.58 4.31 12.44
C TRP A 50 5.08 4.04 12.35
N MET A 51 4.32 4.33 13.41
CA MET A 51 2.87 4.15 13.40
C MET A 51 2.18 5.06 12.38
N VAL A 52 2.54 6.35 12.34
CA VAL A 52 1.94 7.32 11.41
C VAL A 52 2.34 7.01 9.97
N PHE A 53 3.60 6.66 9.74
CA PHE A 53 4.11 6.28 8.42
C PHE A 53 3.38 5.05 7.86
N ASN A 54 3.34 3.95 8.61
CA ASN A 54 2.66 2.74 8.15
C ASN A 54 1.14 2.90 8.11
N GLY A 55 0.56 3.68 9.02
CA GLY A 55 -0.87 4.02 9.03
C GLY A 55 -1.30 4.80 7.79
N ALA A 56 -0.48 5.75 7.32
CA ALA A 56 -0.74 6.48 6.08
C ALA A 56 -0.64 5.59 4.84
N LEU A 57 0.36 4.71 4.79
CA LEU A 57 0.49 3.71 3.71
C LEU A 57 -0.70 2.75 3.69
N TRP A 58 -1.16 2.34 4.86
CA TRP A 58 -2.35 1.51 5.01
C TRP A 58 -3.60 2.22 4.50
N ALA A 59 -3.84 3.46 4.93
CA ALA A 59 -4.98 4.25 4.49
C ALA A 59 -5.00 4.40 2.97
N PHE A 60 -3.85 4.66 2.36
CA PHE A 60 -3.72 4.70 0.90
C PHE A 60 -4.06 3.35 0.25
N ALA A 61 -3.49 2.24 0.73
CA ALA A 61 -3.76 0.92 0.18
C ALA A 61 -5.25 0.55 0.29
N SER A 62 -5.88 0.83 1.43
CA SER A 62 -7.31 0.61 1.62
C SER A 62 -8.17 1.47 0.70
N ALA A 63 -7.81 2.74 0.47
CA ALA A 63 -8.51 3.58 -0.49
C ALA A 63 -8.40 3.03 -1.92
N VAL A 64 -7.22 2.54 -2.31
CA VAL A 64 -7.02 1.90 -3.61
C VAL A 64 -7.88 0.65 -3.76
N PHE A 65 -7.89 -0.25 -2.76
CA PHE A 65 -8.72 -1.45 -2.80
C PHE A 65 -10.22 -1.13 -2.84
N TYR A 66 -10.65 -0.05 -2.17
CA TYR A 66 -12.03 0.42 -2.25
C TYR A 66 -12.40 0.87 -3.67
N ILE A 67 -11.54 1.65 -4.32
CA ILE A 67 -11.73 2.10 -5.71
C ILE A 67 -11.78 0.90 -6.66
N VAL A 68 -10.81 -0.01 -6.56
CA VAL A 68 -10.75 -1.22 -7.40
C VAL A 68 -12.00 -2.07 -7.19
N GLY A 69 -12.40 -2.33 -5.95
CA GLY A 69 -13.61 -3.11 -5.65
C GLY A 69 -14.89 -2.50 -6.20
N ARG A 70 -14.90 -1.18 -6.47
CA ARG A 70 -16.07 -0.47 -7.00
C ARG A 70 -16.06 -0.34 -8.53
N PHE A 71 -14.90 -0.15 -9.14
CA PHE A 71 -14.78 0.26 -10.55
C PHE A 71 -14.12 -0.80 -11.46
N SER A 72 -13.49 -1.83 -10.89
CA SER A 72 -12.80 -2.86 -11.66
C SER A 72 -13.78 -3.90 -12.19
N GLY A 73 -14.35 -3.65 -13.36
CA GLY A 73 -15.31 -4.55 -14.01
C GLY A 73 -14.70 -5.61 -14.93
N ASN A 74 -13.45 -5.42 -15.37
CA ASN A 74 -12.75 -6.35 -16.23
C ASN A 74 -11.22 -6.33 -15.99
N PHE A 75 -10.52 -7.36 -16.44
CA PHE A 75 -9.08 -7.53 -16.21
C PHE A 75 -8.25 -6.32 -16.67
N MET A 76 -8.57 -5.74 -17.83
CA MET A 76 -7.87 -4.56 -18.36
C MET A 76 -8.00 -3.34 -17.43
N THR A 77 -9.19 -3.08 -16.89
CA THR A 77 -9.36 -2.02 -15.88
C THR A 77 -8.57 -2.30 -14.61
N SER A 78 -8.53 -3.56 -14.14
CA SER A 78 -7.69 -3.97 -13.00
C SER A 78 -6.21 -3.67 -13.24
N CYS A 79 -5.70 -3.94 -14.45
CA CYS A 79 -4.31 -3.67 -14.81
C CYS A 79 -3.98 -2.17 -14.81
N VAL A 80 -4.89 -1.33 -15.33
CA VAL A 80 -4.71 0.14 -15.31
C VAL A 80 -4.70 0.66 -13.88
N PHE A 81 -5.65 0.22 -13.04
CA PHE A 81 -5.67 0.59 -11.62
C PHE A 81 -4.43 0.10 -10.87
N ALA A 82 -3.96 -1.11 -11.16
CA ALA A 82 -2.73 -1.66 -10.57
C ALA A 82 -1.50 -0.82 -10.93
N ALA A 83 -1.38 -0.36 -12.18
CA ALA A 83 -0.29 0.51 -12.61
C ALA A 83 -0.33 1.87 -11.90
N ILE A 84 -1.51 2.51 -11.87
CA ILE A 84 -1.69 3.82 -11.20
C ILE A 84 -1.41 3.69 -9.69
N ALA A 85 -1.93 2.64 -9.05
CA ALA A 85 -1.71 2.38 -7.64
C ALA A 85 -0.25 2.12 -7.32
N GLY A 86 0.45 1.33 -8.13
CA GLY A 86 1.88 1.07 -7.98
C GLY A 86 2.71 2.36 -8.07
N VAL A 87 2.44 3.21 -9.07
CA VAL A 87 3.11 4.51 -9.21
C VAL A 87 2.78 5.44 -8.03
N GLY A 88 1.50 5.51 -7.63
CA GLY A 88 1.06 6.32 -6.50
C GLY A 88 1.70 5.88 -5.19
N TYR A 89 1.76 4.57 -4.94
CA TYR A 89 2.42 4.00 -3.76
C TYR A 89 3.92 4.31 -3.74
N PHE A 90 4.58 4.22 -4.90
CA PHE A 90 6.00 4.57 -5.02
C PHE A 90 6.26 6.05 -4.71
N GLN A 91 5.46 6.95 -5.29
CA GLN A 91 5.55 8.38 -5.01
C GLN A 91 5.29 8.69 -3.54
N LEU A 92 4.30 8.02 -2.95
CA LEU A 92 3.99 8.15 -1.53
C LEU A 92 5.19 7.73 -0.68
N LEU A 93 5.80 6.57 -0.94
CA LEU A 93 6.99 6.11 -0.20
C LEU A 93 8.16 7.11 -0.23
N GLN A 94 8.33 7.86 -1.32
CA GLN A 94 9.42 8.84 -1.46
C GLN A 94 9.16 10.13 -0.67
N HIS A 95 7.91 10.60 -0.61
CA HIS A 95 7.55 11.89 -0.04
C HIS A 95 7.03 11.80 1.40
N LEU A 96 6.41 10.67 1.75
CA LEU A 96 5.78 10.44 3.04
C LEU A 96 6.74 10.62 4.23
N PRO A 97 8.02 10.21 4.19
CA PRO A 97 8.95 10.47 5.29
C PRO A 97 9.07 11.96 5.64
N LYS A 98 9.13 12.83 4.61
CA LYS A 98 9.22 14.29 4.80
C LYS A 98 7.94 14.85 5.39
N TRP A 99 6.79 14.38 4.90
CA TRP A 99 5.49 14.84 5.40
C TRP A 99 5.26 14.42 6.86
N VAL A 100 5.54 13.15 7.19
CA VAL A 100 5.40 12.64 8.55
C VAL A 100 6.33 13.37 9.51
N HIS A 101 7.56 13.66 9.09
CA HIS A 101 8.47 14.48 9.91
C HIS A 101 7.92 15.87 10.17
N ASN A 102 7.34 16.53 9.16
CA ASN A 102 6.72 17.85 9.33
C ASN A 102 5.43 17.83 10.15
N TRP A 103 4.69 16.72 10.18
CA TRP A 103 3.48 16.58 11.00
C TRP A 103 3.77 16.32 12.48
N LEU A 104 4.96 15.79 12.78
CA LEU A 104 5.39 15.43 14.13
C LEU A 104 6.37 16.43 14.77
N ALA A 105 6.77 17.46 14.01
CA ALA A 105 7.59 18.59 14.48
C ALA A 105 6.72 19.69 15.11
#